data_AF-A0A1C5H8D5-F1
#
_entry.id   AF-A0A1C5H8D5-F1
#
_cell.length_a   1.000
_cell.length_b   1.000
_cell.length_c   1.000
_cell.angle_alpha   90.00
_cell.angle_beta   90.00
_cell.angle_gamma   90.00
#
_symmetry.space_group_name_H-M   'P 1'
#
loop_
_entity.id
_entity.type
_entity.pdbx_description
1 polymer ?
#
loop_
_entity_poly.entity_id
_entity_poly.type
_entity_poly.pdbx_seq_one_letter_code
_entity_poly.pdbx_strand_id
1 'polypeptide(L)'
;MPSFTDVRRLRPAVLLTAAAVLTLGAAGCGSSGGATTAAPDTTAPASTSAAAGALGIRDPWVKAADKGMTAAFGTLVNDGDADVTITGAATDVSPMELHEMTMKDGKMVMQPKKGGIVVKAHSRATLEPGGDHLMLMNLAKPVRAGDELSFTLTFADGRTQTFTAVAKPFTGAQESYAPGHGEPMPGMSATPGMSMSPAS
;
A
#
# COMPACT_ATOMS: atom_id res chain seq x y z
N MET A 1 -20.86 -12.03 -46.46
CA MET A 1 -20.79 -10.64 -46.95
C MET A 1 -20.97 -9.70 -45.76
N PRO A 2 -20.13 -8.69 -45.54
CA PRO A 2 -18.75 -8.51 -45.99
C PRO A 2 -17.74 -8.48 -44.82
N SER A 3 -16.56 -8.99 -45.12
CA SER A 3 -15.31 -8.80 -44.41
C SER A 3 -14.87 -7.33 -44.51
N PHE A 4 -14.31 -6.77 -43.44
CA PHE A 4 -13.57 -5.51 -43.53
C PHE A 4 -12.09 -5.73 -43.22
N THR A 5 -11.35 -5.62 -44.31
CA THR A 5 -9.92 -5.74 -44.50
C THR A 5 -9.15 -4.63 -43.78
N ASP A 6 -8.01 -5.02 -43.21
CA ASP A 6 -6.89 -4.18 -42.77
C ASP A 6 -6.50 -3.15 -43.84
N VAL A 7 -6.34 -1.88 -43.45
CA VAL A 7 -5.63 -0.89 -44.29
C VAL A 7 -4.63 -0.12 -43.42
N ARG A 8 -3.50 -0.77 -43.22
CA ARG A 8 -2.15 -0.20 -43.12
C ARG A 8 -2.01 1.12 -43.90
N ARG A 9 -1.95 2.27 -43.22
CA ARG A 9 -1.53 3.55 -43.83
C ARG A 9 -0.09 3.88 -43.45
N LEU A 10 0.79 3.73 -44.44
CA LEU A 10 2.18 4.14 -44.45
C LEU A 10 2.30 5.61 -44.91
N ARG A 11 3.06 6.41 -44.13
CA ARG A 11 4.07 7.44 -44.51
C ARG A 11 3.61 8.67 -45.35
N PRO A 12 4.17 9.88 -45.12
CA PRO A 12 5.52 10.20 -45.59
C PRO A 12 6.40 11.00 -44.62
N ALA A 13 7.71 10.75 -44.76
CA ALA A 13 8.78 11.59 -44.25
C ALA A 13 8.86 12.89 -45.08
N VAL A 14 9.11 14.02 -44.41
CA VAL A 14 9.47 15.28 -45.07
C VAL A 14 10.83 15.71 -44.50
N LEU A 15 11.85 15.55 -45.35
CA LEU A 15 13.18 16.16 -45.25
C LEU A 15 13.16 17.41 -46.13
N LEU A 16 13.41 18.59 -45.56
CA LEU A 16 13.72 19.81 -46.34
C LEU A 16 14.77 20.66 -45.59
N THR A 17 15.87 20.87 -46.30
CA THR A 17 17.07 21.65 -46.01
C THR A 17 16.93 23.12 -46.44
N ALA A 18 17.53 24.08 -45.72
CA ALA A 18 18.16 25.34 -46.22
C ALA A 18 18.45 26.28 -45.02
N ALA A 19 19.69 26.62 -44.65
CA ALA A 19 20.65 27.58 -45.25
C ALA A 19 20.57 29.02 -44.69
N ALA A 20 21.55 29.32 -43.82
CA ALA A 20 22.29 30.56 -43.52
C ALA A 20 21.69 31.98 -43.73
N VAL A 21 21.82 32.83 -42.69
CA VAL A 21 22.25 34.24 -42.82
C VAL A 21 23.13 34.64 -41.63
N LEU A 22 24.34 35.14 -41.93
CA LEU A 22 25.26 35.82 -41.02
C LEU A 22 24.82 37.27 -40.77
N THR A 23 24.88 37.75 -39.53
CA THR A 23 25.15 39.16 -39.24
C THR A 23 26.14 39.30 -38.09
N LEU A 24 27.25 39.96 -38.41
CA LEU A 24 28.44 40.24 -37.62
C LEU A 24 28.24 41.54 -36.82
N GLY A 25 28.47 41.54 -35.51
CA GLY A 25 28.48 42.74 -34.68
C GLY A 25 29.59 42.65 -33.62
N ALA A 26 30.58 43.55 -33.70
CA ALA A 26 31.81 43.52 -32.91
C ALA A 26 31.81 44.53 -31.76
N ALA A 27 32.37 44.06 -30.63
CA ALA A 27 33.21 44.74 -29.63
C ALA A 27 32.65 45.87 -28.72
N GLY A 28 32.67 45.59 -27.41
CA GLY A 28 32.71 46.57 -26.32
C GLY A 28 33.20 45.90 -25.01
N CYS A 29 34.28 46.41 -24.44
CA CYS A 29 35.19 45.79 -23.46
C CYS A 29 34.70 45.87 -21.99
N GLY A 30 35.11 44.96 -21.10
CA GLY A 30 34.93 45.14 -19.65
C GLY A 30 35.17 43.96 -18.69
N SER A 31 36.40 43.44 -18.64
CA SER A 31 37.12 42.87 -17.48
C SER A 31 36.55 41.78 -16.53
N SER A 32 37.32 40.67 -16.53
CA SER A 32 37.87 39.96 -15.36
C SER A 32 37.13 38.76 -14.74
N GLY A 33 37.56 37.56 -15.17
CA GLY A 33 38.08 36.54 -14.25
C GLY A 33 37.17 35.35 -13.92
N GLY A 34 37.47 34.17 -14.49
CA GLY A 34 36.95 32.90 -13.96
C GLY A 34 36.92 31.74 -14.96
N ALA A 35 38.00 30.96 -14.96
CA ALA A 35 38.22 29.62 -15.52
C ALA A 35 37.07 28.85 -16.22
N THR A 36 37.41 28.41 -17.44
CA THR A 36 36.85 27.29 -18.21
C THR A 36 36.72 25.98 -17.44
N THR A 37 35.61 25.27 -17.62
CA THR A 37 35.57 23.83 -17.93
C THR A 37 34.26 23.52 -18.65
N ALA A 38 34.37 22.75 -19.73
CA ALA A 38 33.30 22.35 -20.65
C ALA A 38 32.11 21.70 -19.93
N ALA A 39 30.89 22.03 -20.36
CA ALA A 39 29.70 21.26 -20.04
C ALA A 39 29.32 20.39 -21.25
N PRO A 40 29.17 19.07 -21.10
CA PRO A 40 28.65 18.22 -22.14
C PRO A 40 27.13 18.38 -22.23
N ASP A 41 26.61 18.52 -23.45
CA ASP A 41 25.21 18.29 -23.78
C ASP A 41 24.87 16.81 -23.50
N THR A 42 24.51 16.52 -22.26
CA THR A 42 23.85 15.27 -21.91
C THR A 42 22.36 15.53 -21.99
N THR A 43 21.76 15.20 -23.13
CA THR A 43 20.31 14.96 -23.22
C THR A 43 20.00 13.81 -22.27
N ALA A 44 19.65 14.14 -21.03
CA ALA A 44 19.09 13.19 -20.10
C ALA A 44 17.76 12.69 -20.68
N PRO A 45 17.54 11.37 -20.82
CA PRO A 45 16.19 10.90 -21.05
C PRO A 45 15.36 11.39 -19.85
N ALA A 46 14.29 12.12 -20.12
CA ALA A 46 13.26 12.33 -19.15
C ALA A 46 12.73 10.94 -18.78
N SER A 47 13.17 10.43 -17.63
CA SER A 47 12.52 9.31 -16.97
C SER A 47 11.09 9.77 -16.73
N THR A 48 10.17 9.36 -17.58
CA THR A 48 8.76 9.29 -17.23
C THR A 48 8.70 8.29 -16.09
N SER A 49 8.96 8.77 -14.87
CA SER A 49 8.49 8.12 -13.67
C SER A 49 6.99 8.14 -13.84
N ALA A 50 6.46 7.03 -14.37
CA ALA A 50 5.07 6.73 -14.26
C ALA A 50 4.79 6.86 -12.77
N ALA A 51 4.12 7.94 -12.39
CA ALA A 51 3.58 8.10 -11.06
C ALA A 51 2.67 6.89 -10.89
N ALA A 52 3.18 5.83 -10.27
CA ALA A 52 2.39 4.65 -10.01
C ALA A 52 1.18 5.18 -9.22
N GLY A 53 0.01 5.02 -9.84
CA GLY A 53 -1.12 5.91 -9.67
C GLY A 53 -1.53 6.05 -8.22
N ALA A 54 -2.16 7.19 -7.90
CA ALA A 54 -2.84 7.39 -6.63
C ALA A 54 -3.73 6.18 -6.36
N LEU A 55 -3.30 5.29 -5.45
CA LEU A 55 -4.08 4.12 -5.11
C LEU A 55 -5.28 4.63 -4.31
N GLY A 56 -6.46 4.61 -4.92
CA GLY A 56 -7.68 5.01 -4.24
C GLY A 56 -8.01 4.02 -3.14
N ILE A 57 -8.50 4.52 -2.00
CA ILE A 57 -9.03 3.68 -0.92
C ILE A 57 -10.49 4.06 -0.72
N ARG A 58 -11.38 3.11 -0.93
CA ARG A 58 -12.84 3.28 -0.83
C ARG A 58 -13.36 2.64 0.44
N ASP A 59 -14.24 3.38 1.09
CA ASP A 59 -14.91 3.01 2.33
C ASP A 59 -13.97 2.42 3.40
N PRO A 60 -12.82 3.05 3.70
CA PRO A 60 -11.91 2.54 4.72
C PRO A 60 -12.57 2.58 6.09
N TRP A 61 -12.44 1.50 6.86
CA TRP A 61 -12.94 1.42 8.22
C TRP A 61 -12.08 0.50 9.09
N VAL A 62 -12.17 0.69 10.40
CA VAL A 62 -11.46 -0.12 11.39
C VAL A 62 -12.48 -0.78 12.29
N LYS A 63 -12.26 -2.04 12.66
CA LYS A 63 -13.09 -2.66 13.70
C LYS A 63 -12.79 -2.03 15.06
N ALA A 64 -13.82 -1.52 15.74
CA ALA A 64 -13.69 -1.02 17.10
C ALA A 64 -13.25 -2.13 18.06
N ALA A 65 -12.35 -1.81 18.97
CA ALA A 65 -11.82 -2.74 19.97
C ALA A 65 -11.23 -1.98 21.17
N ASP A 66 -11.52 -2.45 22.38
CA ASP A 66 -11.03 -1.82 23.61
C ASP A 66 -9.56 -2.13 23.90
N LYS A 67 -9.09 -3.32 23.52
CA LYS A 67 -7.73 -3.83 23.80
C LYS A 67 -7.34 -4.95 22.86
N GLY A 68 -6.04 -5.26 22.83
CA GLY A 68 -5.50 -6.39 22.08
C GLY A 68 -5.38 -6.08 20.59
N MET A 69 -5.94 -6.94 19.75
CA MET A 69 -5.82 -6.85 18.30
C MET A 69 -7.11 -6.42 17.61
N THR A 70 -6.98 -5.69 16.51
CA THR A 70 -8.09 -5.36 15.62
C THR A 70 -7.62 -5.28 14.16
N ALA A 71 -8.53 -5.09 13.22
CA ALA A 71 -8.20 -5.01 11.79
C ALA A 71 -8.85 -3.81 11.13
N ALA A 72 -8.18 -3.31 10.09
CA ALA A 72 -8.68 -2.30 9.18
C ALA A 72 -8.96 -2.91 7.79
N PHE A 73 -10.01 -2.39 7.17
CA PHE A 73 -10.68 -2.93 5.99
C PHE A 73 -11.04 -1.80 5.03
N GLY A 74 -11.38 -2.14 3.79
CA GLY A 74 -11.70 -1.19 2.72
C GLY A 74 -11.44 -1.79 1.34
N THR A 75 -11.67 -1.01 0.29
CA THR A 75 -11.35 -1.44 -1.08
C THR A 75 -10.23 -0.59 -1.65
N LEU A 76 -9.14 -1.23 -2.05
CA LEU A 76 -8.03 -0.63 -2.77
C LEU A 76 -8.40 -0.58 -4.26
N VAL A 77 -8.25 0.58 -4.89
CA VAL A 77 -8.59 0.82 -6.30
C VAL A 77 -7.37 1.40 -6.99
N ASN A 78 -6.84 0.66 -7.96
CA ASN A 78 -5.74 1.11 -8.79
C ASN A 78 -6.28 1.53 -10.15
N ASP A 79 -6.49 2.83 -10.33
CA ASP A 79 -6.87 3.44 -11.60
C ASP A 79 -5.65 3.76 -12.50
N GLY A 80 -4.44 3.38 -12.07
CA GLY A 80 -3.20 3.57 -12.81
C GLY A 80 -2.90 2.45 -13.80
N ASP A 81 -1.93 2.72 -14.69
CA ASP A 81 -1.50 1.81 -15.76
C ASP A 81 -0.43 0.79 -15.34
N ALA A 82 -0.02 0.80 -14.07
CA ALA A 82 0.99 -0.10 -13.52
C ALA A 82 0.48 -0.79 -12.26
N ASP A 83 0.93 -2.03 -12.03
CA ASP A 83 0.62 -2.78 -10.82
C ASP A 83 1.22 -2.07 -9.60
N VAL A 84 0.45 -2.03 -8.50
CA VAL A 84 0.85 -1.45 -7.22
C VAL A 84 0.92 -2.55 -6.18
N THR A 85 2.05 -2.67 -5.49
CA THR A 85 2.21 -3.64 -4.40
C THR A 85 2.37 -2.91 -3.08
N ILE A 86 1.48 -3.17 -2.14
CA ILE A 86 1.59 -2.68 -0.76
C ILE A 86 2.42 -3.70 0.03
N THR A 87 3.50 -3.24 0.64
CA THR A 87 4.44 -4.07 1.41
C THR A 87 4.36 -3.82 2.91
N GLY A 88 3.74 -2.71 3.33
CA GLY A 88 3.62 -2.35 4.73
C GLY A 88 2.46 -1.39 5.00
N ALA A 89 2.08 -1.30 6.27
CA ALA A 89 1.16 -0.30 6.78
C ALA A 89 1.64 0.15 8.17
N ALA A 90 1.31 1.37 8.56
CA ALA A 90 1.63 1.94 9.87
C ALA A 90 0.53 2.86 10.38
N THR A 91 0.39 2.95 11.70
CA THR A 91 -0.49 3.88 12.41
C THR A 91 0.11 4.20 13.78
N ASP A 92 -0.26 5.34 14.36
CA ASP A 92 0.24 5.77 15.67
C ASP A 92 -0.32 4.94 16.85
N VAL A 93 -1.43 4.21 16.64
CA VAL A 93 -2.14 3.52 17.72
C VAL A 93 -1.60 2.12 18.03
N SER A 94 -0.91 1.47 17.08
CA SER A 94 -0.48 0.07 17.19
C SER A 94 0.55 -0.29 16.12
N PRO A 95 1.47 -1.24 16.38
CA PRO A 95 2.17 -1.94 15.31
C PRO A 95 1.17 -2.64 14.37
N MET A 96 1.51 -2.69 13.08
CA MET A 96 0.65 -3.20 12.02
C MET A 96 1.35 -4.25 11.16
N GLU A 97 0.56 -5.18 10.62
CA GLU A 97 1.00 -6.19 9.67
C GLU A 97 -0.06 -6.40 8.58
N LEU A 98 0.37 -6.86 7.40
CA LEU A 98 -0.54 -7.30 6.34
C LEU A 98 -0.86 -8.78 6.57
N HIS A 99 -2.14 -9.13 6.64
CA HIS A 99 -2.60 -10.49 6.93
C HIS A 99 -3.54 -10.97 5.83
N GLU A 100 -3.54 -12.28 5.61
CA GLU A 100 -4.47 -12.99 4.73
C GLU A 100 -5.12 -14.15 5.47
N MET A 101 -6.27 -14.59 4.97
CA MET A 101 -6.96 -15.77 5.44
C MET A 101 -6.79 -16.89 4.42
N THR A 102 -6.20 -18.01 4.84
CA THR A 102 -5.94 -19.15 3.96
C THR A 102 -6.52 -20.44 4.54
N MET A 103 -6.89 -21.38 3.67
CA MET A 103 -7.29 -22.72 4.07
C MET A 103 -6.05 -23.57 4.32
N LYS A 104 -5.86 -23.99 5.56
CA LYS A 104 -4.82 -24.94 5.95
C LYS A 104 -5.45 -26.10 6.71
N ASP A 105 -5.26 -27.32 6.21
CA ASP A 105 -5.79 -28.55 6.82
C ASP A 105 -7.32 -28.50 7.08
N GLY A 106 -8.07 -27.90 6.15
CA GLY A 106 -9.54 -27.76 6.26
C GLY A 106 -10.01 -26.68 7.24
N LYS A 107 -9.10 -25.86 7.78
CA LYS A 107 -9.40 -24.74 8.66
C LYS A 107 -8.98 -23.42 8.02
N MET A 108 -9.83 -22.40 8.17
CA MET A 108 -9.46 -21.02 7.85
C MET A 108 -8.48 -20.52 8.92
N VAL A 109 -7.27 -20.16 8.50
CA VAL A 109 -6.23 -19.60 9.35
C VAL A 109 -5.80 -18.24 8.85
N MET A 110 -5.64 -17.32 9.79
CA MET A 110 -5.07 -16.00 9.56
C MET A 110 -3.55 -16.07 9.62
N GLN A 111 -2.85 -15.48 8.65
CA GLN A 111 -1.39 -15.46 8.64
C GLN A 111 -0.83 -14.17 8.02
N PRO A 112 0.41 -13.76 8.39
CA PRO A 112 1.08 -12.63 7.76
C PRO A 112 1.38 -12.84 6.27
N LYS A 113 1.02 -11.87 5.44
CA LYS A 113 1.21 -11.88 3.98
C LYS A 113 2.53 -11.21 3.59
N LYS A 114 3.62 -11.98 3.66
CA LYS A 114 5.00 -11.47 3.39
C LYS A 114 5.20 -10.93 1.97
N GLY A 115 4.44 -11.41 0.99
CA GLY A 115 4.49 -10.94 -0.40
C GLY A 115 3.80 -9.59 -0.64
N GLY A 116 3.12 -9.05 0.39
CA GLY A 116 2.31 -7.85 0.25
C GLY A 116 0.99 -8.09 -0.48
N ILE A 117 0.27 -7.00 -0.74
CA ILE A 117 -1.00 -7.01 -1.45
C ILE A 117 -0.78 -6.35 -2.82
N VAL A 118 -0.91 -7.14 -3.88
CA VAL A 118 -0.76 -6.67 -5.27
C VAL A 118 -2.12 -6.23 -5.79
N VAL A 119 -2.22 -4.98 -6.22
CA VAL A 119 -3.37 -4.42 -6.91
C VAL A 119 -2.96 -4.16 -8.36
N LYS A 120 -3.45 -5.00 -9.27
CA LYS A 120 -3.13 -4.87 -10.69
C LYS A 120 -3.59 -3.53 -11.26
N ALA A 121 -2.97 -3.08 -12.34
CA ALA A 121 -3.43 -1.93 -13.11
C ALA A 121 -4.93 -2.05 -13.44
N HIS A 122 -5.64 -0.93 -13.38
CA HIS A 122 -7.08 -0.83 -13.67
C HIS A 122 -7.96 -1.84 -12.90
N SER A 123 -7.53 -2.23 -11.70
CA SER A 123 -8.16 -3.28 -10.89
C SER A 123 -8.35 -2.85 -9.43
N ARG A 124 -9.05 -3.68 -8.66
CA ARG A 124 -9.31 -3.48 -7.24
C ARG A 124 -8.96 -4.70 -6.41
N ALA A 125 -8.56 -4.46 -5.16
CA ALA A 125 -8.37 -5.50 -4.15
C ALA A 125 -9.20 -5.17 -2.91
N THR A 126 -9.96 -6.14 -2.41
CA THR A 126 -10.83 -5.97 -1.25
C THR A 126 -10.09 -6.39 0.01
N LEU A 127 -10.11 -5.52 1.02
CA LEU A 127 -9.69 -5.82 2.37
C LEU A 127 -10.94 -6.06 3.21
N GLU A 128 -11.19 -7.30 3.62
CA GLU A 128 -12.42 -7.70 4.29
C GLU A 128 -12.20 -8.81 5.33
N PRO A 129 -13.10 -8.94 6.32
CA PRO A 129 -13.06 -10.04 7.28
C PRO A 129 -13.12 -11.39 6.55
N GLY A 130 -12.27 -12.34 6.92
CA GLY A 130 -12.16 -13.61 6.19
C GLY A 130 -11.34 -13.56 4.89
N GLY A 131 -10.77 -12.41 4.52
CA GLY A 131 -9.87 -12.21 3.38
C GLY A 131 -8.57 -11.49 3.77
N ASP A 132 -8.03 -10.69 2.83
CA ASP A 132 -6.89 -9.81 3.11
C ASP A 132 -7.31 -8.68 4.05
N HIS A 133 -6.45 -8.28 4.99
CA HIS A 133 -6.72 -7.16 5.89
C HIS A 133 -5.44 -6.58 6.51
N LEU A 134 -5.56 -5.36 7.05
CA LEU A 134 -4.48 -4.72 7.79
C LEU A 134 -4.68 -4.99 9.29
N MET A 135 -3.82 -5.80 9.87
CA MET A 135 -3.95 -6.25 11.25
C MET A 135 -3.15 -5.35 12.21
N LEU A 136 -3.80 -4.89 13.28
CA LEU A 136 -3.23 -4.11 14.37
C LEU A 136 -2.98 -5.05 15.54
N MET A 137 -1.72 -5.28 15.92
CA MET A 137 -1.32 -6.38 16.83
C MET A 137 -1.37 -6.04 18.32
N ASN A 138 -1.26 -4.77 18.70
CA ASN A 138 -1.22 -4.39 20.10
C ASN A 138 -1.66 -2.94 20.28
N LEU A 139 -2.97 -2.75 20.38
CA LEU A 139 -3.56 -1.44 20.59
C LEU A 139 -3.02 -0.80 21.87
N ALA A 140 -2.28 0.30 21.70
CA ALA A 140 -1.79 1.11 22.82
C ALA A 140 -2.92 1.89 23.51
N LYS A 141 -4.00 2.17 22.76
CA LYS A 141 -5.22 2.85 23.24
C LYS A 141 -6.46 2.18 22.64
N PRO A 142 -7.60 2.20 23.33
CA PRO A 142 -8.87 1.74 22.78
C PRO A 142 -9.21 2.46 21.46
N VAL A 143 -9.74 1.71 20.49
CA VAL A 143 -10.33 2.24 19.26
C VAL A 143 -11.84 2.15 19.39
N ARG A 144 -12.50 3.28 19.64
CA ARG A 144 -13.95 3.36 19.88
C ARG A 144 -14.68 3.62 18.57
N ALA A 145 -15.95 3.20 18.51
CA ALA A 145 -16.80 3.51 17.37
C ALA A 145 -16.89 5.03 17.14
N GLY A 146 -16.69 5.47 15.90
CA GLY A 146 -16.64 6.87 15.52
C GLY A 146 -15.24 7.50 15.56
N ASP A 147 -14.23 6.84 16.13
CA ASP A 147 -12.86 7.35 16.10
C ASP A 147 -12.33 7.36 14.66
N GLU A 148 -11.57 8.41 14.32
CA GLU A 148 -10.86 8.51 13.04
C GLU A 148 -9.38 8.19 13.25
N LEU A 149 -8.90 7.17 12.53
CA LEU A 149 -7.51 6.74 12.60
C LEU A 149 -6.82 7.06 11.28
N SER A 150 -5.62 7.63 11.37
CA SER A 150 -4.72 7.83 10.22
C SER A 150 -3.84 6.60 10.03
N PHE A 151 -3.71 6.20 8.77
CA PHE A 151 -2.90 5.07 8.33
C PHE A 151 -1.96 5.52 7.24
N THR A 152 -0.75 4.96 7.24
CA THR A 152 0.23 5.14 6.16
C THR A 152 0.51 3.79 5.52
N LEU A 153 0.25 3.68 4.22
CA LEU A 153 0.66 2.54 3.41
C LEU A 153 2.06 2.76 2.88
N THR A 154 2.85 1.68 2.80
CA THR A 154 4.16 1.64 2.15
C THR A 154 4.08 0.75 0.93
N PHE A 155 4.53 1.26 -0.20
CA PHE A 155 4.55 0.55 -1.48
C PHE A 155 5.91 -0.08 -1.76
N ALA A 156 5.94 -1.08 -2.63
CA ALA A 156 7.17 -1.76 -3.05
C ALA A 156 8.18 -0.83 -3.75
N ASP A 157 7.72 0.27 -4.33
CA ASP A 157 8.56 1.29 -4.96
C ASP A 157 9.14 2.32 -3.95
N GLY A 158 8.89 2.13 -2.65
CA GLY A 158 9.38 2.97 -1.56
C GLY A 158 8.52 4.20 -1.27
N ARG A 159 7.47 4.46 -2.06
CA ARG A 159 6.54 5.56 -1.78
C ARG A 159 5.62 5.19 -0.62
N THR A 160 5.02 6.23 -0.04
CA THR A 160 4.01 6.08 1.00
C THR A 160 2.76 6.89 0.67
N GLN A 161 1.62 6.46 1.19
CA GLN A 161 0.37 7.17 1.05
C GLN A 161 -0.43 7.08 2.34
N THR A 162 -0.99 8.21 2.77
CA THR A 162 -1.84 8.28 3.95
C THR A 162 -3.32 8.16 3.60
N PHE A 163 -4.11 7.57 4.50
CA PHE A 163 -5.55 7.57 4.43
C PHE A 163 -6.16 7.56 5.83
N THR A 164 -7.40 8.02 5.94
CA THR A 164 -8.16 8.01 7.20
C THR A 164 -9.24 6.95 7.13
N ALA A 165 -9.44 6.23 8.23
CA ALA A 165 -10.51 5.25 8.37
C ALA A 165 -11.31 5.50 9.65
N VAL A 166 -12.63 5.32 9.57
CA VAL A 166 -13.53 5.48 10.71
C VAL A 166 -13.72 4.13 11.40
N ALA A 167 -13.60 4.11 12.72
CA ALA A 167 -13.85 2.93 13.52
C ALA A 167 -15.35 2.61 13.61
N LYS A 168 -15.72 1.35 13.34
CA LYS A 168 -17.10 0.85 13.34
C LYS A 168 -17.26 -0.34 14.28
N PRO A 169 -18.42 -0.50 14.95
CA PRO A 169 -18.72 -1.73 15.67
C PRO A 169 -18.89 -2.86 14.65
N PHE A 170 -18.28 -4.01 14.93
CA PHE A 170 -18.39 -5.19 14.09
C PHE A 170 -18.40 -6.47 14.93
N THR A 171 -19.44 -7.28 14.77
CA THR A 171 -19.70 -8.51 15.55
C THR A 171 -19.50 -9.80 14.73
N GLY A 172 -18.98 -9.72 13.49
CA GLY A 172 -19.18 -10.78 12.50
C GLY A 172 -17.94 -11.32 11.80
N ALA A 173 -16.97 -11.91 12.49
CA ALA A 173 -16.05 -12.86 11.84
C ALA A 173 -15.55 -13.87 12.89
N GLN A 174 -15.91 -15.13 12.75
CA GLN A 174 -15.49 -16.24 13.63
C GLN A 174 -14.05 -16.64 13.28
N GLU A 175 -13.11 -15.71 13.44
CA GLU A 175 -11.70 -15.90 13.07
C GLU A 175 -11.00 -16.73 14.15
N SER A 176 -10.61 -17.94 13.80
CA SER A 176 -9.80 -18.81 14.65
C SER A 176 -8.32 -18.47 14.44
N TYR A 177 -7.69 -17.86 15.43
CA TYR A 177 -6.27 -17.54 15.42
C TYR A 177 -5.43 -18.79 15.73
N ALA A 178 -4.43 -19.09 14.89
CA ALA A 178 -3.46 -20.13 15.21
C ALA A 178 -2.46 -19.59 16.26
N PRO A 179 -2.33 -20.22 17.44
CA PRO A 179 -1.40 -19.72 18.46
C PRO A 179 0.04 -19.89 17.96
N GLY A 180 0.75 -18.78 17.72
CA GLY A 180 2.04 -18.84 17.04
C GLY A 180 2.95 -17.62 17.07
N HIS A 181 2.97 -16.80 18.13
CA HIS A 181 4.17 -16.08 18.60
C HIS A 181 3.86 -15.30 19.89
N GLY A 182 4.58 -15.62 20.97
CA GLY A 182 4.38 -15.05 22.30
C GLY A 182 4.21 -16.17 23.31
N GLU A 183 5.33 -16.78 23.71
CA GLU A 183 5.38 -17.71 24.84
C GLU A 183 4.67 -17.11 26.06
N PRO A 184 3.61 -17.74 26.59
CA PRO A 184 3.13 -17.42 27.92
C PRO A 184 4.14 -17.96 28.94
N MET A 185 4.68 -17.06 29.76
CA MET A 185 5.50 -17.38 30.93
C MET A 185 4.77 -18.41 31.82
N PRO A 186 5.38 -19.57 32.14
CA PRO A 186 4.73 -20.56 32.98
C PRO A 186 4.84 -20.17 34.46
N GLY A 187 3.70 -20.23 35.18
CA GLY A 187 3.74 -20.57 36.61
C GLY A 187 3.17 -19.58 37.62
N MET A 188 2.03 -18.93 37.37
CA MET A 188 1.17 -18.47 38.47
C MET A 188 0.31 -19.65 38.93
N SER A 189 0.77 -20.32 39.99
CA SER A 189 0.06 -21.41 40.66
C SER A 189 -1.30 -20.95 41.19
N ALA A 190 -2.38 -21.29 40.49
CA ALA A 190 -3.73 -21.19 41.02
C ALA A 190 -3.97 -22.33 42.01
N THR A 191 -4.23 -21.97 43.26
CA THR A 191 -4.63 -22.84 44.37
C THR A 191 -5.95 -23.58 44.04
N PRO A 192 -6.06 -24.91 44.21
CA PRO A 192 -7.34 -25.60 44.05
C PRO A 192 -8.20 -25.43 45.30
N GLY A 193 -9.31 -24.71 45.17
CA GLY A 193 -10.42 -24.74 46.13
C GLY A 193 -11.20 -26.05 45.97
N MET A 194 -10.89 -27.06 46.78
CA MET A 194 -11.71 -28.27 46.91
C MET A 194 -12.90 -27.96 47.82
N SER A 195 -14.04 -27.63 47.21
CA SER A 195 -15.35 -27.79 47.86
C SER A 195 -15.73 -29.27 47.82
N MET A 196 -15.84 -29.91 48.98
CA MET A 196 -16.51 -31.19 49.13
C MET A 196 -17.50 -31.14 50.30
N SER A 197 -18.78 -31.09 49.96
CA SER A 197 -19.89 -31.63 50.73
C SER A 197 -20.82 -32.30 49.73
N PRO A 198 -21.31 -33.51 50.04
CA PRO A 198 -22.72 -33.55 50.43
C PRO A 198 -23.07 -34.59 51.52
N ALA A 199 -24.08 -34.18 52.30
CA ALA A 199 -25.29 -34.89 52.75
C ALA A 199 -25.25 -36.30 53.37
N SER A 200 -25.88 -36.32 54.56
CA SER A 200 -26.69 -37.37 55.22
C SER A 200 -25.98 -38.46 56.01
#